data_AF-A0A6B2T0T5-F1
#
_entry.id   AF-A0A6B2T0T5-F1
#
_cell.length_a   1.000
_cell.length_b   1.000
_cell.length_c   1.000
_cell.angle_alpha   90.00
_cell.angle_beta   90.00
_cell.angle_gamma   90.00
#
_symmetry.space_group_name_H-M   'P 1'
#
loop_
_entity.id
_entity.type
_entity.pdbx_description
1 polymer ?
#
loop_
_entity_poly.entity_id
_entity_poly.type
_entity_poly.pdbx_seq_one_letter_code
_entity_poly.pdbx_strand_id
1 'polypeptide(L)'
;MGLTPAEAALTGTAFGALATFSSAWLIQRATTRREHENRVWDRRMAVYDEVMIAVRRMADLRETVRRTGAFPERPPGTTVPADDMSPLLARLEIYGSDALLTACKRAFAARRRWKLAWGSWCTQQDNNPRISDNDPYWVEFKKTVKKSRKADHRLLALLRAEIHPERISMRQKWLARLKRSRVPGIRRARPVAPD
;
A
#
# COMPACT_ATOMS: atom_id res chain seq x y z
N MET A 1 37.77 5.17 -59.85
CA MET A 1 36.87 6.33 -60.03
C MET A 1 36.52 6.83 -58.65
N GLY A 2 37.04 7.99 -58.25
CA GLY A 2 36.79 8.59 -56.93
C GLY A 2 35.47 9.36 -56.95
N LEU A 3 34.70 9.26 -55.87
CA LEU A 3 33.48 10.04 -55.67
C LEU A 3 33.79 11.53 -55.81
N THR A 4 32.92 12.26 -56.50
CA THR A 4 33.07 13.71 -56.60
C THR A 4 32.79 14.37 -55.24
N PRO A 5 33.42 15.51 -54.92
CA PRO A 5 33.20 16.21 -53.65
C PRO A 5 31.72 16.52 -53.38
N ALA A 6 30.94 16.76 -54.44
CA ALA A 6 29.50 16.99 -54.37
C ALA A 6 28.72 15.73 -53.93
N GLU A 7 29.07 14.56 -54.45
CA GLU A 7 28.45 13.28 -54.04
C GLU A 7 28.80 12.91 -52.59
N ALA A 8 30.04 13.20 -52.16
CA ALA A 8 30.47 13.01 -50.77
C ALA A 8 29.71 13.95 -49.80
N ALA A 9 29.46 15.19 -50.21
CA ALA A 9 28.67 16.15 -49.42
C ALA A 9 27.18 15.75 -49.32
N LEU A 10 26.60 15.27 -50.42
CA LEU A 10 25.21 14.80 -50.45
C LEU A 10 25.02 13.53 -49.60
N THR A 11 25.96 12.59 -49.66
CA THR A 11 25.91 11.39 -48.81
C THR A 11 26.13 11.74 -47.34
N GLY A 12 27.08 12.61 -47.01
CA GLY A 12 27.32 13.09 -45.64
C GLY A 12 26.10 13.79 -45.01
N THR A 13 25.43 14.65 -45.77
CA THR A 13 24.20 15.34 -45.30
C THR A 13 23.03 14.37 -45.15
N ALA A 14 22.86 13.39 -46.04
CA ALA A 14 21.86 12.35 -45.90
C ALA A 14 22.07 11.47 -44.65
N PHE A 15 23.32 11.08 -44.37
CA PHE A 15 23.65 10.35 -43.14
C PHE A 15 23.44 11.19 -41.88
N GLY A 16 23.80 12.48 -41.91
CA GLY A 16 23.55 13.41 -40.80
C GLY A 16 22.05 13.61 -40.51
N ALA A 17 21.23 13.70 -41.56
CA ALA A 17 19.78 13.78 -41.44
C ALA A 17 19.20 12.50 -40.82
N LEU A 18 19.61 11.32 -41.28
CA LEU A 18 19.19 10.02 -40.71
C LEU A 18 19.61 9.85 -39.25
N ALA A 19 20.83 10.27 -38.90
CA ALA A 19 21.32 10.23 -37.52
C ALA A 19 20.49 11.15 -36.60
N THR A 20 20.10 12.33 -37.10
CA THR A 20 19.25 13.28 -36.35
C THR A 20 17.83 12.73 -36.18
N PHE A 21 17.24 12.17 -37.24
CA PHE A 21 15.92 11.56 -37.20
C PHE A 21 15.87 10.35 -36.25
N SER A 22 16.87 9.46 -36.30
CA SER A 22 16.94 8.30 -35.39
C SER A 22 17.12 8.71 -33.92
N SER A 23 17.93 9.75 -33.67
CA SER A 23 18.09 10.33 -32.33
C SER A 23 16.79 10.95 -31.82
N ALA A 24 16.13 11.77 -32.64
CA ALA A 24 14.84 12.37 -32.30
C ALA A 24 13.77 11.31 -32.02
N TRP A 25 13.73 10.25 -32.83
CA TRP A 25 12.81 9.12 -32.65
C TRP A 25 13.07 8.38 -31.33
N LEU A 26 14.33 8.10 -30.99
CA LEU A 26 14.70 7.45 -29.73
C LEU A 26 14.35 8.31 -28.52
N ILE A 27 14.60 9.62 -28.59
CA ILE A 27 14.22 10.58 -27.55
C ILE A 27 12.71 10.61 -27.39
N GLN A 28 11.95 10.72 -28.49
CA GLN A 28 10.49 10.77 -28.46
C GLN A 28 9.89 9.47 -27.92
N ARG A 29 10.46 8.31 -28.26
CA ARG A 29 10.04 7.03 -27.70
C ARG A 29 10.36 6.94 -26.20
N ALA A 30 11.52 7.43 -25.78
CA ALA A 30 11.91 7.45 -24.37
C ALA A 30 11.02 8.39 -23.54
N THR A 31 10.66 9.57 -24.05
CA THR A 31 9.75 10.50 -23.38
C THR A 31 8.33 9.94 -23.31
N THR A 32 7.81 9.37 -24.40
CA THR A 32 6.46 8.76 -24.41
C THR A 32 6.36 7.64 -23.37
N ARG A 33 7.40 6.80 -23.24
CA ARG A 33 7.44 5.75 -22.22
C ARG A 33 7.45 6.33 -20.80
N ARG A 34 8.28 7.34 -20.54
CA ARG A 34 8.34 8.01 -19.23
C ARG A 34 7.02 8.68 -18.86
N GLU A 35 6.37 9.35 -19.82
CA GLU A 35 5.06 9.96 -19.60
C GLU A 35 4.00 8.92 -19.26
N HIS A 36 3.99 7.78 -19.95
CA HIS A 36 3.07 6.70 -19.64
C HIS A 36 3.31 6.12 -18.24
N GLU A 37 4.58 5.86 -17.88
CA GLU A 37 4.96 5.39 -16.55
C GLU A 37 4.55 6.39 -15.46
N ASN A 38 4.76 7.70 -15.69
CA ASN A 38 4.33 8.76 -14.77
C ASN A 38 2.80 8.79 -14.60
N ARG A 39 2.02 8.71 -15.69
CA ARG A 39 0.55 8.69 -15.61
C ARG A 39 0.02 7.50 -14.81
N VAL A 40 0.63 6.32 -14.96
CA VAL A 40 0.27 5.13 -14.18
C VAL A 40 0.62 5.33 -12.71
N TRP A 41 1.78 5.93 -12.42
CA TRP A 41 2.18 6.24 -11.05
C TRP A 41 1.23 7.25 -10.38
N ASP A 42 0.84 8.32 -11.09
CA ASP A 42 -0.10 9.30 -10.58
C ASP A 42 -1.47 8.67 -10.27
N ARG A 43 -1.96 7.79 -11.16
CA ARG A 43 -3.19 7.01 -10.94
C ARG A 43 -3.07 6.12 -9.69
N ARG A 44 -1.91 5.47 -9.47
CA ARG A 44 -1.65 4.67 -8.27
C ARG A 44 -1.66 5.51 -7.00
N MET A 45 -0.98 6.66 -7.00
CA MET A 45 -0.93 7.56 -5.85
C MET A 45 -2.31 8.08 -5.48
N ALA A 46 -3.14 8.44 -6.46
CA ALA A 46 -4.51 8.85 -6.21
C ALA A 46 -5.32 7.77 -5.46
N VAL A 47 -5.18 6.50 -5.85
CA VAL A 47 -5.83 5.37 -5.16
C VAL A 47 -5.28 5.21 -3.74
N TYR A 48 -3.97 5.37 -3.55
CA TYR A 48 -3.35 5.21 -2.23
C TYR A 48 -3.77 6.32 -1.26
N ASP A 49 -3.89 7.56 -1.75
CA ASP A 49 -4.41 8.68 -0.99
C ASP A 49 -5.87 8.44 -0.56
N GLU A 50 -6.72 7.94 -1.47
CA GLU A 50 -8.10 7.56 -1.14
C GLU A 50 -8.14 6.49 -0.04
N VAL A 51 -7.28 5.46 -0.12
CA VAL A 51 -7.17 4.43 0.94
C VAL A 51 -6.75 5.06 2.27
N MET A 52 -5.74 5.92 2.28
CA MET A 52 -5.26 6.57 3.50
C MET A 52 -6.35 7.43 4.14
N ILE A 53 -7.07 8.24 3.35
CA ILE A 53 -8.18 9.07 3.81
C ILE A 53 -9.29 8.18 4.39
N ALA A 54 -9.68 7.11 3.69
CA ALA A 54 -10.71 6.19 4.14
C ALA A 54 -10.33 5.48 5.44
N VAL A 55 -9.07 5.04 5.58
CA VAL A 55 -8.58 4.40 6.80
C VAL A 55 -8.57 5.39 7.96
N ARG A 56 -8.08 6.61 7.74
CA ARG A 56 -8.01 7.65 8.79
C ARG A 56 -9.39 8.04 9.30
N ARG A 57 -10.32 8.38 8.40
CA ARG A 57 -11.72 8.71 8.76
C ARG A 57 -12.37 7.62 9.59
N MET A 58 -12.06 6.36 9.28
CA MET A 58 -12.66 5.20 9.95
C MET A 58 -11.97 4.88 11.27
N ALA A 59 -10.67 5.18 11.39
CA ALA A 59 -9.97 5.14 12.65
C ALA A 59 -10.52 6.17 13.63
N ASP A 60 -10.77 7.39 13.15
CA ASP A 60 -11.34 8.48 13.95
C ASP A 60 -12.77 8.14 14.38
N LEU A 61 -13.63 7.71 13.45
CA LEU A 61 -14.99 7.25 13.75
C LEU A 61 -14.99 6.14 14.81
N ARG A 62 -14.15 5.11 14.63
CA ARG A 62 -14.04 4.00 15.57
C ARG A 62 -13.61 4.47 16.95
N GLU A 63 -12.68 5.42 17.03
CA GLU A 63 -12.20 5.95 18.30
C GLU A 63 -13.27 6.78 19.02
N THR A 64 -14.02 7.60 18.26
CA THR A 64 -15.18 8.34 18.78
C THR A 64 -16.21 7.37 19.34
N VAL A 65 -16.68 6.38 18.56
CA VAL A 65 -17.66 5.39 19.01
C VAL A 65 -17.15 4.61 20.23
N ARG A 66 -15.86 4.26 20.26
CA ARG A 66 -15.25 3.57 21.41
C ARG A 66 -15.28 4.43 22.68
N ARG A 67 -15.14 5.75 22.56
CA ARG A 67 -15.10 6.67 23.69
C ARG A 67 -16.51 7.04 24.17
N THR A 68 -17.42 7.33 23.25
CA THR A 68 -18.76 7.86 23.55
C THR A 68 -19.83 6.79 23.63
N GLY A 69 -19.57 5.60 23.08
CA GLY A 69 -20.60 4.58 22.85
C GLY A 69 -21.60 4.95 21.74
N ALA A 70 -21.53 6.16 21.19
CA ALA A 70 -22.50 6.65 20.21
C ALA A 70 -21.87 6.78 18.83
N PHE A 71 -22.61 6.39 17.79
CA PHE A 71 -22.27 6.81 16.43
C PHE A 71 -22.62 8.29 16.25
N PRO A 72 -21.73 9.09 15.65
CA PRO A 72 -22.06 10.46 15.31
C PRO A 72 -23.26 10.46 14.35
N GLU A 73 -24.26 11.27 14.67
CA GLU A 73 -25.44 11.47 13.83
C GLU A 73 -24.99 12.01 12.46
N ARG A 74 -25.52 11.43 11.38
CA ARG A 74 -25.28 12.00 10.05
C ARG A 74 -26.23 13.16 9.84
N PRO A 75 -25.77 14.25 9.19
CA PRO A 75 -26.66 15.29 8.71
C PRO A 75 -27.73 14.68 7.79
N PRO A 76 -29.01 15.08 7.95
CA PRO A 76 -30.07 14.66 7.04
C PRO A 76 -29.72 15.07 5.60
N GLY A 77 -29.97 14.18 4.64
CA GLY A 77 -29.63 14.39 3.22
C GLY A 77 -28.28 13.83 2.77
N THR A 78 -27.45 13.30 3.68
CA THR A 78 -26.20 12.62 3.30
C THR A 78 -26.49 11.22 2.74
N THR A 79 -26.69 11.11 1.42
CA THR A 79 -26.99 9.84 0.72
C THR A 79 -25.76 9.00 0.43
N VAL A 80 -24.54 9.49 0.73
CA VAL A 80 -23.32 8.72 0.46
C VAL A 80 -23.36 7.42 1.27
N PRO A 81 -23.31 6.24 0.62
CA PRO A 81 -23.16 4.99 1.33
C PRO A 81 -21.77 4.99 1.95
N ALA A 82 -21.63 5.49 3.17
CA ALA A 82 -20.31 5.63 3.83
C ALA A 82 -19.59 4.28 4.05
N ASP A 83 -20.26 3.18 3.71
CA ASP A 83 -19.77 1.82 3.80
C ASP A 83 -19.54 1.15 2.44
N ASP A 84 -19.93 1.76 1.32
CA ASP A 84 -19.62 1.18 0.02
C ASP A 84 -18.17 1.49 -0.34
N MET A 85 -17.33 0.49 -0.14
CA MET A 85 -15.91 0.53 -0.48
C MET A 85 -15.62 -0.19 -1.79
N SER A 86 -16.64 -0.65 -2.51
CA SER A 86 -16.50 -1.41 -3.76
C SER A 86 -15.74 -0.62 -4.83
N PRO A 87 -15.99 0.68 -5.05
CA PRO A 87 -15.21 1.46 -6.01
C PRO A 87 -13.72 1.53 -5.66
N LEU A 88 -13.40 1.66 -4.37
CA LEU A 88 -12.02 1.71 -3.89
C LEU A 88 -11.32 0.35 -4.04
N LEU A 89 -12.02 -0.75 -3.77
CA LEU A 89 -11.48 -2.11 -3.97
C LEU A 89 -11.23 -2.40 -5.45
N ALA A 90 -12.14 -2.02 -6.34
CA ALA A 90 -11.96 -2.20 -7.79
C ALA A 90 -10.76 -1.41 -8.31
N ARG A 91 -10.57 -0.17 -7.84
CA ARG A 91 -9.39 0.64 -8.18
C ARG A 91 -8.09 0.01 -7.66
N LEU A 92 -8.10 -0.51 -6.43
CA LEU A 92 -6.96 -1.24 -5.87
C LEU A 92 -6.63 -2.52 -6.63
N GLU A 93 -7.63 -3.19 -7.21
CA GLU A 93 -7.43 -4.37 -8.04
C GLU A 93 -6.75 -4.03 -9.37
N ILE A 94 -7.03 -2.86 -9.94
CA ILE A 94 -6.37 -2.39 -11.17
C ILE A 94 -4.96 -1.86 -10.89
N TYR A 95 -4.78 -1.12 -9.80
CA TYR A 95 -3.59 -0.29 -9.59
C TYR A 95 -2.66 -0.77 -8.45
N GLY A 96 -3.18 -1.46 -7.44
CA GLY A 96 -2.44 -1.88 -6.26
C GLY A 96 -1.87 -3.30 -6.36
N SER A 97 -1.03 -3.69 -5.40
CA SER A 97 -0.57 -5.07 -5.29
C SER A 97 -1.63 -5.98 -4.68
N ASP A 98 -1.53 -7.29 -4.94
CA ASP A 98 -2.37 -8.32 -4.30
C ASP A 98 -2.27 -8.29 -2.78
N ALA A 99 -1.07 -8.01 -2.25
CA ALA A 99 -0.84 -7.91 -0.82
C ALA A 99 -1.61 -6.71 -0.22
N LEU A 100 -1.59 -5.57 -0.90
CA LEU A 100 -2.31 -4.37 -0.49
C LEU A 100 -3.83 -4.57 -0.61
N LEU A 101 -4.30 -5.12 -1.73
CA LEU A 101 -5.71 -5.45 -1.93
C LEU A 101 -6.23 -6.40 -0.85
N THR A 102 -5.47 -7.46 -0.55
CA THR A 102 -5.82 -8.43 0.51
C THR A 102 -5.85 -7.77 1.88
N ALA A 103 -4.89 -6.90 2.20
CA ALA A 103 -4.87 -6.15 3.45
C ALA A 103 -6.06 -5.18 3.54
N CYS A 104 -6.44 -4.54 2.44
CA CYS A 104 -7.59 -3.65 2.36
C CYS A 104 -8.90 -4.39 2.61
N LYS A 105 -9.12 -5.52 1.92
CA LYS A 105 -10.27 -6.42 2.16
C LYS A 105 -10.36 -6.85 3.62
N ARG A 106 -9.23 -7.21 4.25
CA ARG A 106 -9.16 -7.57 5.68
C ARG A 106 -9.49 -6.41 6.62
N ALA A 107 -9.01 -5.20 6.32
CA ALA A 107 -9.33 -4.00 7.09
C ALA A 107 -10.83 -3.69 7.03
N PHE A 108 -11.45 -3.81 5.86
CA PHE A 108 -12.90 -3.62 5.70
C PHE A 108 -13.73 -4.72 6.37
N ALA A 109 -13.30 -5.98 6.28
CA ALA A 109 -13.96 -7.05 7.01
C ALA A 109 -13.89 -6.83 8.53
N ALA A 110 -12.73 -6.39 9.05
CA ALA A 110 -12.59 -6.04 10.46
C ALA A 110 -13.45 -4.82 10.84
N ARG A 111 -13.60 -3.85 9.92
CA ARG A 111 -14.50 -2.71 10.09
C ARG A 111 -15.95 -3.15 10.26
N ARG A 112 -16.44 -3.99 9.35
CA ARG A 112 -17.80 -4.53 9.41
C ARG A 112 -18.06 -5.25 10.72
N ARG A 113 -17.10 -6.06 11.18
CA ARG A 113 -17.21 -6.80 12.45
C ARG A 113 -17.37 -5.91 13.67
N TRP A 114 -16.58 -4.83 13.80
CA TRP A 114 -16.73 -3.96 14.98
C TRP A 114 -18.03 -3.16 14.94
N LYS A 115 -18.51 -2.74 13.76
CA LYS A 115 -19.82 -2.08 13.64
C LYS A 115 -20.97 -3.02 14.00
N LEU A 116 -20.91 -4.28 13.58
CA LEU A 116 -21.87 -5.29 13.98
C LEU A 116 -21.84 -5.54 15.49
N ALA A 117 -20.65 -5.65 16.09
CA ALA A 117 -20.51 -5.80 17.54
C ALA A 117 -21.06 -4.59 18.31
N TRP A 118 -20.85 -3.37 17.79
CA TRP A 118 -21.49 -2.18 18.35
C TRP A 118 -23.02 -2.23 18.23
N GLY A 119 -23.54 -2.61 17.06
CA GLY A 119 -24.98 -2.77 16.83
C GLY A 119 -25.60 -3.74 17.84
N SER A 120 -24.97 -4.91 18.03
CA SER A 120 -25.42 -5.88 19.02
C SER A 120 -25.42 -5.34 20.45
N TRP A 121 -24.41 -4.53 20.81
CA TRP A 121 -24.35 -3.88 22.12
C TRP A 121 -25.44 -2.81 22.29
N CYS A 122 -25.68 -1.97 21.29
CA CYS A 122 -26.64 -0.87 21.42
C CYS A 122 -28.11 -1.30 21.30
N THR A 123 -28.38 -2.46 20.71
CA THR A 123 -29.74 -3.01 20.56
C THR A 123 -30.07 -4.14 21.55
N GLN A 124 -29.28 -4.32 22.61
CA GLN A 124 -29.57 -5.35 23.61
C GLN A 124 -30.90 -5.07 24.32
N GLN A 125 -31.79 -6.06 24.41
CA GLN A 125 -33.17 -5.90 24.89
C GLN A 125 -33.28 -5.84 26.42
N ASP A 126 -32.41 -6.55 27.14
CA ASP A 126 -32.57 -6.80 28.58
C ASP A 126 -31.72 -5.88 29.48
N ASN A 127 -30.85 -5.05 28.90
CA ASN A 127 -29.94 -4.21 29.66
C ASN A 127 -29.84 -2.83 29.03
N ASN A 128 -30.01 -1.77 29.84
CA ASN A 128 -29.70 -0.43 29.37
C ASN A 128 -28.21 -0.39 28.96
N PRO A 129 -27.85 -0.13 27.68
CA PRO A 129 -26.48 -0.17 27.21
C PRO A 129 -25.59 0.78 28.00
N ARG A 130 -24.68 0.19 28.78
CA ARG A 130 -23.70 0.90 29.59
C ARG A 130 -22.32 0.56 29.09
N ILE A 131 -21.50 1.58 28.90
CA ILE A 131 -20.07 1.42 28.65
C ILE A 131 -19.47 0.86 29.94
N SER A 132 -19.24 -0.46 29.98
CA SER A 132 -18.78 -1.15 31.17
C SER A 132 -17.85 -2.30 30.80
N ASP A 133 -16.79 -2.49 31.58
CA ASP A 133 -15.87 -3.61 31.39
C ASP A 133 -16.48 -4.97 31.79
N ASN A 134 -17.64 -4.94 32.47
CA ASN A 134 -18.42 -6.13 32.83
C ASN A 134 -19.51 -6.46 31.80
N ASP A 135 -19.79 -5.58 30.83
CA ASP A 135 -20.75 -5.85 29.76
C ASP A 135 -20.08 -6.73 28.68
N PRO A 136 -20.55 -7.97 28.45
CA PRO A 136 -19.92 -8.90 27.51
C PRO A 136 -19.98 -8.39 26.06
N TYR A 137 -21.04 -7.66 25.66
CA TYR A 137 -21.17 -7.10 24.33
C TYR A 137 -20.19 -5.94 24.13
N TRP A 138 -20.01 -5.09 25.15
CA TRP A 138 -19.01 -4.03 25.11
C TRP A 138 -17.57 -4.58 25.06
N VAL A 139 -17.28 -5.65 25.80
CA VAL A 139 -15.98 -6.34 25.76
C VAL A 139 -15.68 -6.91 24.37
N GLU A 140 -16.66 -7.56 23.73
CA GLU A 140 -16.50 -8.06 22.35
C GLU A 140 -16.36 -6.91 21.33
N PHE A 141 -17.10 -5.81 21.50
CA PHE A 141 -16.89 -4.59 20.72
C PHE A 141 -15.44 -4.06 20.86
N LYS A 142 -14.91 -3.89 22.09
CA LYS A 142 -13.51 -3.45 22.29
C LYS A 142 -12.50 -4.40 21.62
N LYS A 143 -12.74 -5.70 21.67
CA LYS A 143 -11.89 -6.73 21.04
C LYS A 143 -11.91 -6.63 19.52
N THR A 144 -13.07 -6.43 18.92
CA THR A 144 -13.19 -6.22 17.45
C THR A 144 -12.57 -4.89 17.01
N VAL A 145 -12.70 -3.82 17.80
CA VAL A 145 -11.99 -2.55 17.62
C VAL A 145 -10.46 -2.76 17.60
N LYS A 146 -9.91 -3.51 18.56
CA LYS A 146 -8.48 -3.84 18.61
C LYS A 146 -8.02 -4.62 17.38
N LYS A 147 -8.83 -5.59 16.91
CA LYS A 147 -8.54 -6.35 15.67
C LYS A 147 -8.56 -5.44 14.44
N SER A 148 -9.53 -4.53 14.34
CA SER A 148 -9.61 -3.55 13.25
C SER A 148 -8.41 -2.61 13.25
N ARG A 149 -7.99 -2.10 14.42
CA ARG A 149 -6.78 -1.28 14.53
C ARG A 149 -5.54 -2.00 14.03
N LYS A 150 -5.36 -3.28 14.35
CA LYS A 150 -4.24 -4.09 13.84
C LYS A 150 -4.30 -4.26 12.31
N ALA A 151 -5.49 -4.46 11.74
CA ALA A 151 -5.67 -4.57 10.30
C ALA A 151 -5.30 -3.26 9.58
N ASP A 152 -5.76 -2.11 10.11
CA ASP A 152 -5.41 -0.79 9.57
C ASP A 152 -3.89 -0.54 9.60
N HIS A 153 -3.23 -0.86 10.72
CA HIS A 153 -1.77 -0.70 10.83
C HIS A 153 -1.02 -1.54 9.80
N ARG A 154 -1.47 -2.78 9.56
CA ARG A 154 -0.88 -3.65 8.54
C ARG A 154 -1.07 -3.09 7.14
N LEU A 155 -2.28 -2.59 6.83
CA LEU A 155 -2.59 -1.96 5.55
C LEU A 155 -1.69 -0.73 5.32
N LEU A 156 -1.61 0.18 6.29
CA LEU A 156 -0.78 1.37 6.20
C LEU A 156 0.73 1.05 6.12
N ALA A 157 1.18 -0.01 6.78
CA ALA A 157 2.55 -0.48 6.68
C ALA A 157 2.89 -0.98 5.26
N LEU A 158 1.98 -1.72 4.62
CA LEU A 158 2.13 -2.17 3.23
C LEU A 158 2.09 -1.00 2.25
N LEU A 159 1.18 -0.05 2.44
CA LEU A 159 1.07 1.14 1.60
C LEU A 159 2.36 1.99 1.67
N ARG A 160 2.91 2.20 2.87
CA ARG A 160 4.23 2.86 3.04
C ARG A 160 5.37 2.09 2.39
N ALA A 161 5.30 0.76 2.44
CA ALA A 161 6.29 -0.11 1.83
C ALA A 161 6.30 0.03 0.28
N GLU A 162 5.14 0.16 -0.34
CA GLU A 162 5.02 0.34 -1.78
C GLU A 162 5.43 1.75 -2.25
N ILE A 163 5.17 2.79 -1.46
CA ILE A 163 5.58 4.16 -1.79
C ILE A 163 7.11 4.34 -1.63
N HIS A 164 7.73 3.62 -0.71
CA HIS A 164 9.17 3.75 -0.41
C HIS A 164 9.93 2.42 -0.58
N PRO A 165 10.01 1.87 -1.80
CA PRO A 165 10.65 0.57 -2.04
C PRO A 165 12.14 0.57 -1.65
N GLU A 166 12.82 1.71 -1.79
CA GLU A 166 14.25 1.85 -1.45
C GLU A 166 14.55 1.66 0.05
N ARG A 167 13.64 2.05 0.93
CA ARG A 167 13.83 1.90 2.38
C ARG A 167 13.78 0.44 2.83
N ILE A 168 13.04 -0.41 2.11
CA ILE A 168 12.94 -1.85 2.39
C ILE A 168 14.19 -2.58 1.91
N SER A 169 14.66 -2.24 0.71
CA SER A 169 15.92 -2.75 0.13
C SER A 169 17.11 -2.48 1.05
N MET A 170 17.24 -1.26 1.57
CA MET A 170 18.30 -0.89 2.52
C MET A 170 18.21 -1.70 3.83
N ARG A 171 17.02 -1.83 4.41
CA ARG A 171 16.83 -2.54 5.68
C ARG A 171 17.05 -4.06 5.53
N GLN A 172 16.63 -4.65 4.41
CA GLN A 172 16.90 -6.05 4.07
C GLN A 172 18.39 -6.31 3.81
N LYS A 173 19.07 -5.42 3.07
CA LYS A 173 20.53 -5.48 2.86
C LYS A 173 21.29 -5.39 4.19
N TRP A 174 20.83 -4.52 5.10
CA TRP A 174 21.44 -4.34 6.41
C TRP A 174 21.23 -5.56 7.33
N LEU A 175 20.01 -6.13 7.37
CA LEU A 175 19.71 -7.36 8.09
C LEU A 175 20.46 -8.58 7.53
N ALA A 176 20.65 -8.66 6.21
CA ALA A 176 21.47 -9.69 5.57
C ALA A 176 22.96 -9.56 5.96
N ARG A 177 23.47 -8.32 6.07
CA ARG A 177 24.82 -8.05 6.59
C ARG A 177 24.99 -8.50 8.05
N LEU A 178 24.02 -8.23 8.92
CA LEU A 178 24.06 -8.67 10.32
C LEU A 178 23.94 -10.18 10.51
N LYS A 179 23.23 -10.89 9.63
CA LYS A 179 23.22 -12.37 9.64
C LYS A 179 24.56 -12.96 9.22
N ARG A 180 25.29 -12.32 8.28
CA ARG A 180 26.63 -12.77 7.87
C ARG A 180 27.70 -12.55 8.94
N SER A 181 27.57 -11.54 9.79
CA SER A 181 28.52 -11.31 10.89
C SER A 181 28.31 -12.21 12.12
N ARG A 182 27.26 -13.05 12.14
CA ARG A 182 26.98 -14.01 13.21
C ARG A 182 27.28 -15.47 12.85
N VAL A 183 28.05 -15.74 11.80
CA VAL A 183 28.56 -17.10 11.57
C VAL A 183 29.64 -17.38 12.62
N PRO A 184 29.43 -18.31 13.57
CA PRO A 184 30.44 -18.65 14.56
C PRO A 184 31.61 -19.30 13.83
N GLY A 185 32.82 -18.83 14.11
CA GLY A 185 34.05 -19.37 13.54
C GLY A 185 34.09 -20.89 13.67
N ILE A 186 34.25 -21.56 12.53
CA ILE A 186 34.48 -22.99 12.42
C ILE A 186 35.68 -23.32 13.33
N ARG A 187 35.41 -23.91 14.50
CA ARG A 187 36.46 -24.49 15.36
C ARG A 187 37.06 -25.64 14.58
N ARG A 188 38.27 -25.43 14.04
CA ARG A 188 39.09 -26.50 13.47
C ARG A 188 39.35 -27.53 14.57
N ALA A 189 38.81 -28.73 14.39
CA ALA A 189 39.16 -29.89 15.20
C ALA A 189 40.65 -30.20 14.98
N ARG A 190 41.40 -30.34 16.08
CA ARG A 190 42.79 -30.84 16.05
C ARG A 190 42.76 -32.34 15.74
N PRO A 191 43.62 -32.84 14.83
CA PRO A 191 43.78 -34.27 14.65
C PRO A 191 44.49 -34.86 15.89
N VAL A 192 43.92 -35.92 16.44
CA VAL A 192 44.55 -36.78 17.45
C VAL A 192 45.42 -37.78 16.68
N ALA A 193 46.70 -37.87 17.04
CA ALA A 193 47.62 -38.85 16.48
C ALA A 193 47.31 -40.25 17.03
N PRO A 194 47.44 -41.32 16.23
CA PRO A 194 47.34 -42.68 16.73
C PRO A 194 48.68 -43.14 17.32
N ASP A 195 48.60 -43.88 18.42
CA ASP A 195 49.71 -44.64 19.02
C ASP A 195 50.05 -45.89 18.18
#